data_AF-A0A0C2C8A1-F1
#
_entry.id   AF-A0A0C2C8A1-F1
#
_cell.length_a   1.000
_cell.length_b   1.000
_cell.length_c   1.000
_cell.angle_alpha   90.00
_cell.angle_beta   90.00
_cell.angle_gamma   90.00
#
_symmetry.space_group_name_H-M   'P 1'
#
loop_
_entity.id
_entity.type
_entity.pdbx_description
1 polymer ?
#
loop_
_entity_poly.entity_id
_entity_poly.type
_entity_poly.pdbx_seq_one_letter_code
_entity_poly.pdbx_strand_id
1 'polypeptide(L)'
;MTMSLRKSHNSQANKLQAKKQLGSFLNSGSGKRFNYPSLVLLSDVETSKLEPLKDVLLHCCAHYLTSRRQNGFALNPVANFHLRNGAELYRLNWMGDTSPRGLQNSLGIMVNYRYRLEKVLENSVHYTLDKRLAIHENVRSLL
;
A
#
# COMPACT_ATOMS: atom_id res chain seq x y z
N MET A 1 -22.90 -41.75 -32.58
CA MET A 1 -22.03 -40.78 -33.28
C MET A 1 -21.36 -39.92 -32.21
N THR A 2 -20.13 -40.27 -31.83
CA THR A 2 -19.35 -39.63 -30.75
C THR A 2 -18.48 -38.53 -31.35
N MET A 3 -18.55 -37.30 -30.83
CA MET A 3 -17.54 -36.27 -31.09
C MET A 3 -16.95 -35.74 -29.79
N SER A 4 -15.66 -36.00 -29.66
CA SER A 4 -14.71 -35.51 -28.68
C SER A 4 -14.40 -34.02 -28.92
N LEU A 5 -14.34 -33.22 -27.86
CA LEU A 5 -13.76 -31.88 -27.90
C LEU A 5 -12.56 -31.79 -26.95
N ARG A 6 -11.43 -31.48 -27.57
CA ARG A 6 -10.07 -31.37 -27.02
C ARG A 6 -9.94 -30.20 -26.04
N LYS A 7 -9.16 -30.41 -24.98
CA LYS A 7 -8.64 -29.37 -24.07
C LYS A 7 -7.80 -28.36 -24.86
N SER A 8 -8.09 -27.07 -24.74
CA SER A 8 -7.23 -25.98 -25.22
C SER A 8 -6.44 -25.38 -24.05
N HIS A 9 -5.20 -25.83 -23.91
CA HIS A 9 -4.17 -25.15 -23.11
C HIS A 9 -3.73 -23.88 -23.86
N ASN A 10 -4.09 -22.69 -23.38
CA ASN A 10 -3.39 -21.48 -23.80
C ASN A 10 -3.42 -20.32 -22.79
N SER A 11 -2.90 -20.56 -21.58
CA SER A 11 -2.73 -19.51 -20.55
C SER A 11 -1.40 -18.75 -20.66
N GLN A 12 -0.36 -19.36 -21.24
CA GLN A 12 0.98 -18.77 -21.31
C GLN A 12 1.17 -17.76 -22.46
N ALA A 13 0.51 -17.95 -23.61
CA ALA A 13 0.62 -17.02 -24.73
C ALA A 13 0.04 -15.63 -24.41
N ASN A 14 -1.06 -15.57 -23.64
CA ASN A 14 -1.70 -14.32 -23.23
C ASN A 14 -0.84 -13.50 -22.26
N LYS A 15 -0.05 -14.14 -21.39
CA LYS A 15 0.89 -13.45 -20.49
C LYS A 15 2.07 -12.82 -21.23
N LEU A 16 2.53 -13.43 -22.31
CA LEU A 16 3.65 -12.93 -23.11
C LEU A 16 3.28 -11.69 -23.93
N GLN A 17 2.02 -11.62 -24.39
CA GLN A 17 1.49 -10.48 -25.14
C GLN A 17 1.25 -9.25 -24.26
N ALA A 18 0.78 -9.45 -23.02
CA ALA A 18 0.64 -8.37 -22.03
C ALA A 18 2.00 -7.76 -21.61
N LYS A 19 3.06 -8.58 -21.50
CA LYS A 19 4.42 -8.10 -21.21
C LYS A 19 5.00 -7.23 -22.35
N LYS A 20 4.68 -7.53 -23.61
CA LYS A 20 5.11 -6.71 -24.76
C LYS A 20 4.41 -5.35 -24.81
N GLN A 21 3.14 -5.26 -24.41
CA GLN A 21 2.39 -3.99 -24.39
C GLN A 21 2.80 -3.05 -23.25
N LEU A 22 3.26 -3.55 -22.10
CA LEU A 22 3.80 -2.72 -21.02
C LEU A 22 5.17 -2.10 -21.35
N GLY A 23 5.97 -2.78 -22.19
CA GLY A 23 7.30 -2.30 -22.58
C GLY A 23 7.29 -1.05 -23.48
N SER A 24 6.22 -0.85 -24.27
CA SER A 24 6.12 0.31 -25.17
C SER A 24 5.59 1.58 -24.49
N PHE A 25 4.88 1.46 -23.37
CA PHE A 25 4.31 2.61 -22.64
C PHE A 25 5.33 3.37 -21.77
N LEU A 26 6.53 2.82 -21.56
CA LEU A 26 7.57 3.41 -20.70
C LEU A 26 8.56 4.33 -21.44
N ASN A 27 8.35 4.59 -22.74
CA ASN A 27 9.31 5.32 -23.59
C ASN A 27 8.85 6.72 -24.07
N SER A 28 7.72 7.24 -23.60
CA SER A 28 7.26 8.59 -23.96
C SER A 28 7.03 9.46 -22.72
N GLY A 29 8.06 10.19 -22.27
CA GLY A 29 7.91 11.19 -21.22
C GLY A 29 9.23 11.67 -20.64
N SER A 30 9.62 12.88 -21.02
CA SER A 30 10.75 13.63 -20.48
C SER A 30 10.51 13.99 -19.01
N GLY A 31 11.22 13.33 -18.09
CA GLY A 31 11.20 13.64 -16.66
C GLY A 31 12.06 12.67 -15.88
N LYS A 32 13.11 13.19 -15.22
CA LYS A 32 14.17 12.48 -14.49
C LYS A 32 13.74 11.13 -13.88
N ARG A 33 14.23 10.03 -14.46
CA ARG A 33 14.16 8.66 -13.93
C ARG A 33 15.03 8.56 -12.67
N PHE A 34 14.42 8.46 -11.50
CA PHE A 34 15.11 7.85 -10.36
C PHE A 34 15.14 6.33 -10.60
N ASN A 35 16.31 5.83 -11.00
CA ASN A 35 16.55 4.42 -11.24
C ASN A 35 16.71 3.70 -9.89
N TYR A 36 15.65 3.07 -9.39
CA TYR A 36 15.70 2.15 -8.25
C TYR A 36 15.47 0.71 -8.74
N PRO A 37 16.52 -0.04 -9.10
CA PRO A 37 16.39 -1.43 -9.55
C PRO A 37 15.84 -2.38 -8.47
N SER A 38 15.83 -1.97 -7.20
CA SER A 38 15.37 -2.80 -6.08
C SER A 38 13.85 -2.93 -5.97
N LEU A 39 13.07 -2.02 -6.56
CA LEU A 39 11.60 -2.04 -6.50
C LEU A 39 10.95 -2.95 -7.55
N VAL A 40 11.72 -3.41 -8.54
CA VAL A 40 11.26 -4.34 -9.57
C VAL A 40 11.27 -5.80 -9.08
N LEU A 41 11.96 -6.11 -7.98
CA LEU A 41 12.02 -7.47 -7.44
C LEU A 41 10.76 -7.90 -6.66
N LEU A 42 9.92 -6.96 -6.25
CA LEU A 42 8.77 -7.24 -5.39
C LEU A 42 7.51 -7.67 -6.16
N SER A 43 7.46 -7.48 -7.47
CA SER A 43 6.27 -7.82 -8.27
C SER A 43 6.00 -9.32 -8.38
N ASP A 44 7.02 -10.15 -8.10
CA ASP A 44 6.97 -11.61 -8.19
C ASP A 44 7.07 -12.29 -6.82
N VAL A 45 6.98 -11.52 -5.72
CA VAL A 45 6.99 -12.11 -4.38
C VAL A 45 5.62 -12.75 -4.11
N GLU A 46 5.60 -14.08 -4.12
CA GLU A 46 4.45 -14.84 -3.62
C GLU A 46 4.15 -14.41 -2.18
N THR A 47 2.88 -14.13 -1.90
CA THR A 47 2.42 -13.69 -0.57
C THR A 47 2.82 -14.65 0.55
N SER A 48 2.94 -15.95 0.24
CA SER A 48 3.44 -17.00 1.14
C SER A 48 4.84 -16.73 1.69
N LYS A 49 5.72 -16.07 0.93
CA LYS A 49 7.08 -15.72 1.37
C LYS A 49 7.11 -14.52 2.32
N LEU A 50 6.05 -13.71 2.31
CA LEU A 50 5.93 -12.53 3.17
C LEU A 50 5.31 -12.87 4.53
N GLU A 51 4.56 -13.97 4.63
CA GLU A 51 3.86 -14.36 5.86
C GLU A 51 4.78 -14.43 7.10
N PRO A 52 5.99 -15.01 7.03
CA PRO A 52 6.90 -15.02 8.18
C PRO A 52 7.40 -13.63 8.62
N LEU A 53 7.29 -12.63 7.74
CA LEU A 53 7.72 -11.25 8.00
C LEU A 53 6.56 -10.34 8.42
N LYS A 54 5.34 -10.86 8.50
CA LYS A 54 4.12 -10.09 8.77
C LYS A 54 4.28 -9.10 9.92
N ASP A 55 4.69 -9.56 11.10
CA ASP A 55 4.74 -8.72 12.29
C ASP A 55 5.80 -7.62 12.18
N VAL A 56 6.96 -7.95 11.61
CA VAL A 56 8.03 -6.98 11.33
C VAL A 56 7.55 -5.92 10.33
N LEU A 57 6.88 -6.33 9.26
CA LEU A 57 6.37 -5.42 8.24
C LEU A 57 5.25 -4.53 8.77
N LEU A 58 4.36 -5.05 9.62
CA LEU A 58 3.33 -4.26 10.29
C LEU A 58 3.93 -3.25 11.27
N HIS A 59 4.95 -3.64 12.04
CA HIS A 59 5.70 -2.74 12.92
C HIS A 59 6.40 -1.63 12.12
N CYS A 60 7.11 -1.99 11.04
CA CYS A 60 7.74 -1.01 10.15
C CYS A 60 6.71 -0.05 9.51
N CYS A 61 5.55 -0.57 9.10
CA CYS A 61 4.47 0.23 8.54
C CYS A 61 3.89 1.21 9.59
N ALA A 62 3.64 0.73 10.81
CA ALA A 62 3.19 1.56 11.93
C ALA A 62 4.20 2.68 12.22
N HIS A 63 5.49 2.36 12.33
CA HIS A 63 6.55 3.37 12.49
C HIS A 63 6.63 4.35 11.33
N TYR A 64 6.50 3.87 10.10
CA TYR A 64 6.50 4.73 8.92
C TYR A 64 5.37 5.77 8.97
N LEU A 65 4.15 5.34 9.28
CA LEU A 65 2.98 6.22 9.34
C LEU A 65 3.02 7.18 10.55
N THR A 66 3.68 6.81 11.64
CA THR A 66 3.67 7.56 12.92
C THR A 66 4.93 8.39 13.18
N SER A 67 6.07 8.03 12.61
CA SER A 67 7.37 8.67 12.91
C SER A 67 7.95 9.41 11.72
N ARG A 68 7.69 8.98 10.47
CA ARG A 68 8.22 9.67 9.28
C ARG A 68 7.39 10.91 8.97
N ARG A 69 8.05 12.06 8.97
CA ARG A 69 7.42 13.38 8.84
C ARG A 69 8.13 14.27 7.82
N GLN A 70 7.37 15.17 7.21
CA GLN A 70 7.86 16.30 6.41
C GLN A 70 7.18 17.57 6.92
N ASN A 71 7.96 18.56 7.38
CA ASN A 71 7.45 19.79 7.99
C ASN A 71 6.42 19.54 9.12
N GLY A 72 6.67 18.51 9.93
CA GLY A 72 5.78 18.10 11.02
C GLY A 72 4.55 17.28 10.60
N PHE A 73 4.30 17.07 9.31
CA PHE A 73 3.16 16.30 8.81
C PHE A 73 3.54 14.89 8.38
N ALA A 74 2.60 13.96 8.38
CA ALA A 74 2.81 12.60 7.89
C ALA A 74 3.37 12.59 6.47
N LEU A 75 4.46 11.82 6.28
CA LEU A 75 5.14 11.73 4.98
C LEU A 75 4.27 11.08 3.91
N ASN A 76 3.46 10.09 4.29
CA ASN A 76 2.52 9.45 3.36
C ASN A 76 1.37 10.42 3.02
N PRO A 77 1.12 10.72 1.73
CA PRO A 77 0.13 11.72 1.33
C PRO A 77 -1.32 11.31 1.68
N VAL A 78 -1.64 10.01 1.62
CA VAL A 78 -2.97 9.50 1.97
C VAL A 78 -3.21 9.59 3.47
N ALA A 79 -2.21 9.22 4.28
CA ALA A 79 -2.27 9.40 5.73
C ALA A 79 -2.44 10.87 6.10
N ASN A 80 -1.65 11.75 5.48
CA ASN A 80 -1.73 13.18 5.70
C ASN A 80 -3.13 13.74 5.36
N PHE A 81 -3.75 13.29 4.25
CA PHE A 81 -5.11 13.68 3.89
C PHE A 81 -6.13 13.28 4.95
N HIS A 82 -6.14 12.02 5.39
CA HIS A 82 -7.10 11.55 6.39
C HIS A 82 -6.91 12.21 7.76
N LEU A 83 -5.66 12.38 8.20
CA LEU A 83 -5.33 13.01 9.48
C LEU A 83 -5.69 14.50 9.50
N ARG A 84 -5.49 15.23 8.39
CA ARG A 84 -5.97 16.62 8.24
C ARG A 84 -7.47 16.73 8.40
N ASN A 85 -8.19 15.74 7.87
CA ASN A 85 -9.64 15.69 7.97
C ASN A 85 -10.13 15.14 9.33
N GLY A 86 -9.25 14.93 10.31
CA GLY A 86 -9.63 14.53 11.67
C GLY A 86 -9.85 13.04 11.87
N ALA A 87 -9.45 12.20 10.91
CA ALA A 87 -9.45 10.76 11.12
C ALA A 87 -8.38 10.35 12.14
N GLU A 88 -8.61 9.24 12.82
CA GLU A 88 -7.56 8.55 13.56
C GLU A 88 -7.01 7.38 12.75
N LEU A 89 -5.73 7.09 12.95
CA LEU A 89 -5.08 5.89 12.44
C LEU A 89 -5.58 4.67 13.23
N TYR A 90 -6.51 3.90 12.64
CA TYR A 90 -7.31 2.95 13.39
C TYR A 90 -6.76 1.51 13.39
N ARG A 91 -6.40 0.99 12.21
CA ARG A 91 -5.92 -0.40 12.07
C ARG A 91 -5.07 -0.57 10.82
N LEU A 92 -4.05 -1.40 10.92
CA LEU A 92 -3.31 -1.93 9.77
C LEU A 92 -3.87 -3.31 9.39
N ASN A 93 -4.12 -3.50 8.10
CA ASN A 93 -4.66 -4.74 7.55
C ASN A 93 -3.57 -5.45 6.75
N TRP A 94 -3.10 -6.59 7.28
CA TRP A 94 -2.23 -7.48 6.53
C TRP A 94 -2.97 -8.08 5.34
N MET A 95 -2.34 -8.06 4.16
CA MET A 95 -2.92 -8.58 2.92
C MET A 95 -4.32 -8.01 2.61
N GLY A 96 -4.53 -6.72 2.89
CA GLY A 96 -5.78 -6.02 2.58
C GLY A 96 -5.99 -5.76 1.08
N ASP A 97 -4.90 -5.64 0.31
CA ASP A 97 -4.95 -5.55 -1.16
C ASP A 97 -3.86 -6.45 -1.78
N THR A 98 -4.25 -7.66 -2.18
CA THR A 98 -3.36 -8.63 -2.83
C THR A 98 -3.30 -8.46 -4.35
N SER A 99 -3.85 -7.38 -4.90
CA SER A 99 -3.65 -7.07 -6.32
C SER A 99 -2.17 -6.80 -6.60
N PRO A 100 -1.70 -7.00 -7.85
CA PRO A 100 -0.31 -6.68 -8.20
C PRO A 100 0.09 -5.24 -7.84
N ARG A 101 -0.86 -4.29 -7.94
CA ARG A 101 -0.67 -2.90 -7.56
C ARG A 101 -0.54 -2.73 -6.03
N GLY A 102 -1.38 -3.39 -5.24
CA GLY A 102 -1.32 -3.35 -3.78
C GLY A 102 -0.01 -3.93 -3.24
N LEU A 103 0.41 -5.07 -3.79
CA LEU A 103 1.69 -5.70 -3.45
C LEU A 103 2.89 -4.82 -3.81
N GLN A 104 2.88 -4.19 -4.99
CA GLN A 104 3.96 -3.29 -5.41
C GLN A 104 4.05 -2.01 -4.56
N ASN A 105 2.90 -1.43 -4.17
CA ASN A 105 2.87 -0.16 -3.47
C ASN A 105 3.15 -0.26 -1.97
N SER A 106 2.64 -1.30 -1.33
CA SER A 106 2.66 -1.42 0.14
C SER A 106 2.74 -2.85 0.65
N LEU A 107 3.23 -3.80 -0.17
CA LEU A 107 3.31 -5.22 0.18
C LEU A 107 1.94 -5.80 0.60
N GLY A 108 0.87 -5.24 0.04
CA GLY A 108 -0.51 -5.61 0.34
C GLY A 108 -1.04 -5.12 1.69
N ILE A 109 -0.26 -4.33 2.44
CA ILE A 109 -0.73 -3.71 3.67
C ILE A 109 -1.67 -2.56 3.33
N MET A 110 -2.86 -2.58 3.91
CA MET A 110 -3.82 -1.46 3.86
C MET A 110 -4.02 -0.83 5.24
N VAL A 111 -4.54 0.38 5.26
CA VAL A 111 -4.80 1.15 6.48
C VAL A 111 -6.28 1.50 6.54
N ASN A 112 -6.91 1.27 7.70
CA ASN A 112 -8.19 1.88 8.01
C ASN A 112 -7.97 3.17 8.81
N TYR A 113 -8.54 4.27 8.31
CA TYR A 113 -8.68 5.53 9.03
C TYR A 113 -10.12 5.63 9.53
N ARG A 114 -10.31 5.85 10.84
CA ARG A 114 -11.64 5.93 11.45
C ARG A 114 -12.00 7.39 11.73
N TYR A 115 -13.18 7.80 11.30
CA TYR A 115 -13.76 9.10 11.63
C TYR A 115 -14.74 8.91 12.78
N ARG A 116 -14.35 9.36 13.97
CA ARG A 116 -15.25 9.48 15.12
C ARG A 116 -15.83 10.88 15.12
N LEU A 117 -17.13 11.02 14.80
CA LEU A 117 -17.77 12.31 14.54
C LEU A 117 -17.53 13.31 15.68
N GLU A 118 -17.60 12.83 16.92
CA GLU A 118 -17.38 13.58 18.16
C GLU A 118 -15.91 14.04 18.37
N LYS A 119 -14.96 13.47 17.63
CA LYS A 119 -13.51 13.80 17.70
C LYS A 119 -12.94 14.40 16.41
N VAL A 120 -13.70 14.47 15.31
CA VAL A 120 -13.17 14.92 14.00
C VAL A 120 -12.52 16.30 14.10
N LEU A 121 -13.23 17.28 14.68
CA LEU A 121 -12.72 18.64 14.80
C LEU A 121 -11.47 18.70 15.68
N GLU A 122 -11.53 18.10 16.86
CA GLU A 122 -10.42 18.02 17.83
C GLU A 122 -9.17 17.40 17.19
N ASN A 123 -9.32 16.25 16.53
CA ASN A 123 -8.23 15.56 15.85
C ASN A 123 -7.62 16.40 14.72
N SER A 124 -8.46 17.06 13.91
CA SER A 124 -8.02 17.91 12.79
C SER A 124 -7.20 19.10 13.28
N VAL A 125 -7.66 19.75 14.35
CA VAL A 125 -6.96 20.87 15.00
C VAL A 125 -5.62 20.40 15.56
N HIS A 126 -5.60 19.32 16.35
CA HIS A 126 -4.37 18.77 16.90
C HIS A 126 -3.35 18.38 15.83
N TYR A 127 -3.80 17.82 14.71
CA TYR A 127 -2.90 17.46 13.62
C TYR A 127 -2.36 18.68 12.89
N THR A 128 -3.19 19.70 12.68
CA THR A 128 -2.83 20.87 11.87
C THR A 128 -1.96 21.86 12.66
N LEU A 129 -2.32 22.14 13.91
CA LEU A 129 -1.63 23.10 14.77
C LEU A 129 -0.51 22.43 15.55
N ASP A 130 -0.82 21.37 16.29
CA ASP A 130 0.11 20.75 17.25
C ASP A 130 0.97 19.63 16.65
N LYS A 131 0.74 19.27 15.37
CA LYS A 131 1.38 18.14 14.68
C LYS A 131 1.18 16.80 15.39
N ARG A 132 0.13 16.68 16.20
CA ARG A 132 -0.21 15.49 16.97
C ARG A 132 -1.17 14.60 16.19
N LEU A 133 -0.90 13.29 16.20
CA LEU A 133 -1.73 12.31 15.52
C LEU A 133 -2.69 11.65 16.50
N ALA A 134 -3.92 11.43 16.04
CA ALA A 134 -4.83 10.49 16.67
C ALA A 134 -4.47 9.06 16.19
N ILE A 135 -4.04 8.22 17.13
CA ILE A 135 -3.64 6.83 16.88
C ILE A 135 -4.46 5.95 17.81
N HIS A 136 -5.11 4.93 17.24
CA HIS A 136 -5.87 3.95 18.01
C HIS A 136 -4.94 2.88 18.62
N GLU A 137 -5.40 2.23 19.69
CA GLU A 137 -4.61 1.25 20.44
C GLU A 137 -4.11 0.10 19.56
N ASN A 138 -4.93 -0.37 18.61
CA ASN A 138 -4.55 -1.43 17.66
C ASN A 138 -3.30 -1.12 16.82
N VAL A 139 -2.98 0.15 16.62
CA VAL A 139 -1.76 0.57 15.91
C VAL A 139 -0.67 0.95 16.90
N ARG A 140 -1.04 1.47 18.08
CA ARG A 140 -0.10 1.77 19.16
C ARG A 140 0.57 0.51 19.72
N SER A 141 -0.12 -0.62 19.77
CA SER A 141 0.44 -1.91 20.18
C SER A 141 1.48 -2.47 19.20
N LEU A 142 1.61 -1.87 18.01
CA LEU A 142 2.62 -2.20 17.01
C LEU A 142 3.83 -1.26 17.05
N LEU A 143 3.88 -0.30 17.97
CA LEU A 143 5.00 0.64 18.17
C LEU A 143 5.79 0.25 19.42
#